data_AF-B9TNL2-F1
#
_entry.id   AF-B9TNL2-F1
#
_cell.length_a   1.000
_cell.length_b   1.000
_cell.length_c   1.000
_cell.angle_alpha   90.00
_cell.angle_beta   90.00
_cell.angle_gamma   90.00
#
_symmetry.space_group_name_H-M   'P 1'
#
loop_
_entity.id
_entity.type
_entity.pdbx_description
1 polymer ?
#
loop_
_entity_poly.entity_id
_entity_poly.type
_entity_poly.pdbx_seq_one_letter_code
_entity_poly.pdbx_strand_id
1 'polypeptide(L)'
;MSAGERGVFNVPFEPLLFGVDRLPFPDPGHEQETLDAFEAICRSGKVAAILLEPLVLGAGGMKFYDTSVLSALREIAGRYGCLFIADEVMTGWGRTGTRFACEQAGVVPDILCTSKGLTGGSLPLAATLCTAEIFEAHLSSDRRKTFFHSSSYTANAIACAAAVANLQIWQDEPVESRIAELAAQHTQHLRRFESDARFVNVRQCGTIAALDLVVPSGGYLAEAGPRMRRLFRERGLLVRPLGNVIYLMPPYCTNAEDIAAAYNAIDE
;
A
#
# COMPACT_ATOMS: atom_id res chain seq x y z
N MET A 1 4.20 -13.99 2.85
CA MET A 1 3.82 -14.39 4.24
C MET A 1 4.89 -14.03 5.25
N SER A 2 6.16 -14.42 5.10
CA SER A 2 7.22 -14.12 6.08
C SER A 2 7.45 -12.62 6.29
N ALA A 3 7.39 -11.83 5.21
CA ALA A 3 7.61 -10.38 5.23
C ALA A 3 6.44 -9.58 5.85
N GLY A 4 5.26 -10.17 5.98
CA GLY A 4 4.12 -9.48 6.62
C GLY A 4 4.24 -9.44 8.14
N GLU A 5 3.47 -8.55 8.76
CA GLU A 5 3.36 -8.47 10.23
C GLU A 5 2.90 -9.80 10.82
N ARG A 6 3.44 -10.22 11.96
CA ARG A 6 3.03 -11.48 12.60
C ARG A 6 1.63 -11.32 13.17
N GLY A 7 0.80 -12.33 12.99
CA GLY A 7 -0.58 -12.28 13.44
C GLY A 7 -1.39 -13.48 13.03
N VAL A 8 -2.71 -13.40 13.27
CA VAL A 8 -3.64 -14.52 13.10
C VAL A 8 -3.62 -15.16 11.70
N PHE A 9 -3.18 -14.42 10.68
CA PHE A 9 -3.02 -14.89 9.31
C PHE A 9 -1.84 -15.83 9.07
N ASN A 10 -0.77 -15.69 9.85
CA ASN A 10 0.48 -16.40 9.61
C ASN A 10 0.92 -17.30 10.77
N VAL A 11 0.26 -17.23 11.93
CA VAL A 11 0.44 -18.18 13.05
C VAL A 11 0.37 -19.64 12.59
N PRO A 12 -0.62 -20.09 11.78
CA PRO A 12 -0.67 -21.48 11.33
C PRO A 12 0.53 -21.92 10.47
N PHE A 13 1.24 -20.96 9.87
CA PHE A 13 2.34 -21.22 8.96
C PHE A 13 3.71 -20.95 9.59
N GLU A 14 3.78 -20.52 10.85
CA GLU A 14 5.02 -20.06 11.50
C GLU A 14 6.23 -20.98 11.32
N PRO A 15 6.11 -22.33 11.45
CA PRO A 15 7.24 -23.24 11.22
C PRO A 15 7.79 -23.25 9.79
N LEU A 16 7.02 -22.75 8.82
CA LEU A 16 7.38 -22.68 7.40
C LEU A 16 7.92 -21.29 7.00
N LEU A 17 7.90 -20.32 7.91
CA LEU A 17 8.30 -18.94 7.63
C LEU A 17 9.74 -18.70 8.06
N PHE A 18 10.55 -18.14 7.16
CA PHE A 18 11.89 -17.70 7.48
C PHE A 18 11.87 -16.42 8.34
N GLY A 19 12.96 -16.22 9.10
CA GLY A 19 13.14 -15.04 9.93
C GLY A 19 13.32 -13.77 9.09
N VAL A 20 12.64 -12.71 9.49
CA VAL A 20 12.82 -11.35 8.98
C VAL A 20 12.82 -10.41 10.16
N ASP A 21 13.72 -9.43 10.14
CA ASP A 21 13.68 -8.31 11.08
C ASP A 21 12.48 -7.41 10.74
N ARG A 22 11.83 -6.86 11.76
CA ARG A 22 10.70 -5.94 11.62
C ARG A 22 11.06 -4.63 12.29
N LEU A 23 10.75 -3.55 11.59
CA LEU A 23 10.84 -2.21 12.15
C LEU A 23 9.54 -1.90 12.91
N PRO A 24 9.61 -1.09 13.98
CA PRO A 24 8.39 -0.50 14.53
C PRO A 24 7.70 0.34 13.44
N PHE A 25 6.39 0.50 13.56
CA PHE A 25 5.68 1.42 12.68
C PHE A 25 6.05 2.86 13.10
N PRO A 26 6.31 3.79 12.15
CA PRO A 26 6.60 5.19 12.46
C PRO A 26 5.31 5.93 12.85
N ASP A 27 4.80 5.65 14.05
CA ASP A 27 3.66 6.36 14.62
C ASP A 27 4.00 7.86 14.79
N PRO A 28 3.00 8.76 14.68
CA PRO A 28 3.22 10.20 14.84
C PRO A 28 3.93 10.54 16.16
N GLY A 29 5.06 11.24 16.08
CA GLY A 29 5.92 11.60 17.22
C GLY A 29 6.92 10.52 17.65
N HIS A 30 6.90 9.34 17.02
CA HIS A 30 7.80 8.20 17.27
C HIS A 30 8.56 7.77 16.00
N GLU A 31 8.59 8.60 14.97
CA GLU A 31 9.18 8.29 13.67
C GLU A 31 10.68 7.96 13.79
N GLN A 32 11.39 8.66 14.68
CA GLN A 32 12.82 8.47 14.92
C GLN A 32 13.14 7.06 15.43
N GLU A 33 12.24 6.43 16.20
CA GLU A 33 12.45 5.06 16.70
C GLU A 33 12.54 4.06 15.55
N THR A 34 11.78 4.27 14.47
CA THR A 34 11.83 3.46 13.25
C THR A 34 13.14 3.65 12.51
N LEU A 35 13.60 4.89 12.40
CA LEU A 35 14.86 5.23 11.72
C LEU A 35 16.07 4.67 12.47
N ASP A 36 16.10 4.84 13.79
CA ASP A 36 17.16 4.33 14.66
C ASP A 36 17.23 2.80 14.64
N ALA A 37 16.06 2.14 14.70
CA ALA A 37 15.97 0.68 14.59
C ALA A 37 16.51 0.19 13.25
N PHE A 38 16.12 0.84 12.14
CA PHE A 38 16.59 0.46 10.81
C PHE A 38 18.09 0.67 10.66
N GLU A 39 18.61 1.81 11.11
CA GLU A 39 20.03 2.09 11.05
C GLU A 39 20.84 1.11 11.91
N ALA A 40 20.37 0.74 13.11
CA ALA A 40 21.01 -0.27 13.93
C ALA A 40 21.06 -1.65 13.25
N ILE A 41 19.98 -2.05 12.58
CA ILE A 41 19.89 -3.29 11.80
C ILE A 41 20.88 -3.23 10.62
N CYS A 42 20.94 -2.13 9.87
CA CYS A 42 21.90 -1.93 8.78
C CYS A 42 23.36 -1.99 9.26
N ARG A 43 23.70 -1.39 10.41
CA ARG A 43 25.05 -1.43 10.99
C ARG A 43 25.54 -2.85 11.32
N SER A 44 24.64 -3.81 11.47
CA SER A 44 25.02 -5.22 11.69
C SER A 44 25.73 -5.85 10.47
N GLY A 45 25.57 -5.26 9.27
CA GLY A 45 26.13 -5.77 8.02
C GLY A 45 25.48 -7.05 7.50
N LYS A 46 24.35 -7.49 8.08
CA LYS A 46 23.66 -8.75 7.72
C LYS A 46 22.40 -8.54 6.87
N VAL A 47 22.07 -7.30 6.54
CA VAL A 47 20.82 -6.91 5.90
C VAL A 47 21.04 -6.77 4.40
N ALA A 48 20.27 -7.51 3.61
CA ALA A 48 20.33 -7.41 2.15
C ALA A 48 19.41 -6.30 1.61
N ALA A 49 18.22 -6.14 2.19
CA ALA A 49 17.20 -5.22 1.70
C ALA A 49 16.21 -4.81 2.78
N ILE A 50 15.61 -3.63 2.61
CA ILE A 50 14.36 -3.22 3.25
C ILE A 50 13.21 -3.35 2.25
N LEU A 51 12.06 -3.87 2.71
CA LEU A 51 10.82 -3.98 1.95
C LEU A 51 9.71 -3.25 2.71
N LEU A 52 9.00 -2.34 2.04
CA LEU A 52 7.90 -1.58 2.64
C LEU A 52 6.82 -1.21 1.63
N GLU A 53 5.60 -0.94 2.12
CA GLU A 53 4.54 -0.28 1.34
C GLU A 53 4.71 1.25 1.50
N PRO A 54 5.00 2.02 0.44
CA PRO A 54 5.27 3.45 0.57
C PRO A 54 4.06 4.27 1.04
N LEU A 55 4.24 5.10 2.08
CA LEU A 55 3.26 6.00 2.70
C LEU A 55 2.07 5.33 3.40
N VAL A 56 1.58 4.20 2.90
CA VAL A 56 0.37 3.54 3.41
C VAL A 56 0.55 2.02 3.49
N LEU A 57 0.49 1.48 4.71
CA LEU A 57 0.34 0.04 4.93
C LEU A 57 -1.15 -0.31 4.80
N GLY A 58 -1.54 -0.83 3.64
CA GLY A 58 -2.95 -0.97 3.28
C GLY A 58 -3.66 -2.04 4.11
N ALA A 59 -3.23 -3.28 3.97
CA ALA A 59 -3.81 -4.40 4.70
C ALA A 59 -3.46 -4.37 6.21
N GLY A 60 -2.41 -3.62 6.59
CA GLY A 60 -1.99 -3.41 7.98
C GLY A 60 -2.90 -2.51 8.82
N GLY A 61 -4.08 -2.13 8.30
CA GLY A 61 -5.03 -1.25 8.97
C GLY A 61 -5.06 0.16 8.40
N MET A 62 -4.70 0.36 7.13
CA MET A 62 -4.58 1.68 6.51
C MET A 62 -3.69 2.61 7.36
N LYS A 63 -2.51 2.15 7.76
CA LYS A 63 -1.61 2.96 8.60
C LYS A 63 -0.78 3.88 7.72
N PHE A 64 -0.83 5.18 8.00
CA PHE A 64 -0.21 6.21 7.16
C PHE A 64 1.03 6.76 7.86
N TYR A 65 2.06 7.07 7.09
CA TYR A 65 3.27 7.70 7.59
C TYR A 65 3.81 8.72 6.58
N ASP A 66 4.58 9.68 7.08
CA ASP A 66 5.02 10.83 6.32
C ASP A 66 6.08 10.52 5.24
N THR A 67 6.09 11.35 4.20
CA THR A 67 7.07 11.30 3.11
C THR A 67 8.51 11.51 3.60
N SER A 68 8.69 12.26 4.69
CA SER A 68 9.99 12.48 5.33
C SER A 68 10.60 11.18 5.86
N VAL A 69 9.79 10.30 6.46
CA VAL A 69 10.23 8.99 6.95
C VAL A 69 10.63 8.10 5.78
N LEU A 70 9.83 8.09 4.71
CA LEU A 70 10.15 7.31 3.50
C LEU A 70 11.51 7.75 2.90
N SER A 71 11.74 9.06 2.83
CA SER A 71 12.99 9.65 2.35
C SER A 71 14.18 9.28 3.25
N ALA A 72 14.02 9.38 4.57
CA ALA A 72 15.06 9.05 5.54
C ALA A 72 15.43 7.56 5.51
N LEU A 73 14.45 6.66 5.39
CA LEU A 73 14.69 5.23 5.21
C LEU A 73 15.49 4.96 3.93
N ARG A 74 15.18 5.65 2.83
CA ARG A 74 15.93 5.52 1.58
C ARG A 74 17.38 5.99 1.72
N GLU A 75 17.61 7.08 2.43
CA GLU A 75 18.95 7.60 2.71
C GLU A 75 19.76 6.61 3.56
N ILE A 76 19.19 6.11 4.67
CA ILE A 76 19.82 5.10 5.53
C ILE A 76 20.18 3.87 4.69
N ALA A 77 19.25 3.35 3.89
CA ALA A 77 19.50 2.19 3.04
C ALA A 77 20.71 2.42 2.10
N GLY A 78 20.77 3.60 1.48
CA GLY A 78 21.90 4.00 0.63
C GLY A 78 23.24 4.08 1.35
N ARG A 79 23.29 4.63 2.57
CA ARG A 79 24.53 4.72 3.37
C ARG A 79 25.17 3.36 3.67
N TYR A 80 24.36 2.32 3.79
CA TYR A 80 24.81 0.97 4.17
C TYR A 80 24.79 -0.04 3.02
N GLY A 81 24.48 0.39 1.78
CA GLY A 81 24.37 -0.52 0.63
C GLY A 81 23.23 -1.54 0.76
N CYS A 82 22.21 -1.23 1.57
CA CYS A 82 21.01 -2.03 1.72
C CYS A 82 20.05 -1.71 0.56
N LEU A 83 19.56 -2.73 -0.15
CA LEU A 83 18.62 -2.52 -1.25
C LEU A 83 17.28 -2.00 -0.74
N PHE A 84 16.70 -1.03 -1.45
CA PHE A 84 15.43 -0.43 -1.11
C PHE A 84 14.32 -0.98 -2.02
N ILE A 85 13.41 -1.77 -1.45
CA ILE A 85 12.28 -2.39 -2.17
C ILE A 85 10.98 -1.67 -1.81
N ALA A 86 10.35 -1.03 -2.80
CA ALA A 86 9.05 -0.40 -2.66
C ALA A 86 7.94 -1.34 -3.16
N ASP A 87 7.05 -1.75 -2.26
CA ASP A 87 5.81 -2.45 -2.58
C ASP A 87 4.70 -1.46 -2.94
N GLU A 88 4.68 -1.04 -4.20
CA GLU A 88 3.68 -0.16 -4.78
C GLU A 88 2.48 -0.94 -5.37
N VAL A 89 2.25 -2.17 -4.91
CA VAL A 89 1.14 -3.00 -5.38
C VAL A 89 -0.21 -2.38 -5.03
N MET A 90 -0.35 -1.71 -3.87
CA MET A 90 -1.58 -1.01 -3.47
C MET A 90 -1.48 0.50 -3.71
N THR A 91 -0.36 1.11 -3.32
CA THR A 91 -0.17 2.57 -3.30
C THR A 91 0.04 3.16 -4.71
N GLY A 92 0.54 2.35 -5.64
CA GLY A 92 0.79 2.76 -7.01
C GLY A 92 -0.49 3.01 -7.81
N TRP A 93 -0.29 3.47 -9.03
CA TRP A 93 -1.33 3.83 -9.98
C TRP A 93 -2.29 4.88 -9.45
N GLY A 94 -1.80 5.97 -8.85
CA GLY A 94 -2.64 7.12 -8.48
C GLY A 94 -3.23 7.07 -7.07
N ARG A 95 -3.02 5.98 -6.33
CA ARG A 95 -3.84 5.69 -5.15
C ARG A 95 -3.60 6.68 -4.02
N THR A 96 -2.35 7.05 -3.83
CA THR A 96 -1.89 8.08 -2.88
C THR A 96 -1.94 9.50 -3.45
N GLY A 97 -2.39 9.70 -4.69
CA GLY A 97 -2.52 11.01 -5.34
C GLY A 97 -1.51 11.27 -6.47
N THR A 98 -0.36 10.61 -6.44
CA THR A 98 0.63 10.56 -7.54
C THR A 98 0.62 9.18 -8.19
N ARG A 99 1.26 9.02 -9.36
CA ARG A 99 1.26 7.72 -10.04
C ARG A 99 1.91 6.65 -9.17
N PHE A 100 3.02 6.96 -8.52
CA PHE A 100 3.61 6.13 -7.46
C PHE A 100 3.81 6.96 -6.20
N ALA A 101 3.60 6.36 -5.04
CA ALA A 101 3.75 7.04 -3.75
C ALA A 101 5.20 7.50 -3.50
N CYS A 102 6.20 6.74 -3.98
CA CYS A 102 7.61 7.13 -3.95
C CYS A 102 7.90 8.51 -4.58
N GLU A 103 7.12 8.93 -5.59
CA GLU A 103 7.28 10.23 -6.24
C GLU A 103 7.08 11.40 -5.24
N GLN A 104 6.17 11.24 -4.26
CA GLN A 104 5.88 12.27 -3.26
C GLN A 104 7.03 12.50 -2.28
N ALA A 105 7.87 11.48 -2.10
CA ALA A 105 9.06 11.54 -1.25
C ALA A 105 10.35 11.77 -2.05
N GLY A 106 10.27 11.94 -3.38
CA GLY A 106 11.46 12.03 -4.23
C GLY A 106 12.34 10.77 -4.17
N VAL A 107 11.75 9.61 -3.85
CA VAL A 107 12.46 8.35 -3.69
C VAL A 107 12.44 7.56 -5.00
N VAL A 108 13.60 7.05 -5.39
CA VAL A 108 13.72 6.03 -6.43
C VAL A 108 14.14 4.72 -5.75
N PRO A 109 13.30 3.68 -5.76
CA PRO A 109 13.64 2.39 -5.16
C PRO A 109 14.59 1.60 -6.07
N ASP A 110 15.36 0.70 -5.46
CA ASP A 110 16.23 -0.21 -6.22
C ASP A 110 15.39 -1.32 -6.87
N ILE A 111 14.30 -1.73 -6.21
CA ILE A 111 13.30 -2.67 -6.73
C ILE A 111 11.89 -2.11 -6.48
N LEU A 112 11.03 -2.11 -7.49
CA LEU A 112 9.62 -1.71 -7.36
C LEU A 112 8.71 -2.89 -7.68
N CYS A 113 7.82 -3.24 -6.75
CA CYS A 113 6.75 -4.20 -6.97
C CYS A 113 5.47 -3.46 -7.34
N THR A 114 4.82 -3.85 -8.44
CA THR A 114 3.52 -3.29 -8.83
C THR A 114 2.58 -4.35 -9.37
N SER A 115 1.27 -4.16 -9.17
CA SER A 115 0.19 -5.05 -9.62
C SER A 115 -1.11 -4.24 -9.57
N LYS A 116 -2.26 -4.84 -9.21
CA LYS A 116 -3.58 -4.20 -9.03
C LYS A 116 -3.91 -3.15 -10.09
N GLY A 117 -3.61 -1.88 -9.81
CA GLY A 117 -3.83 -0.75 -10.71
C GLY A 117 -3.11 -0.86 -12.06
N LEU A 118 -2.09 -1.70 -12.19
CA LEU A 118 -1.37 -1.99 -13.45
C LEU A 118 -2.32 -2.41 -14.59
N THR A 119 -3.33 -3.20 -14.28
CA THR A 119 -4.35 -3.66 -15.25
C THR A 119 -5.72 -3.04 -14.97
N GLY A 120 -5.81 -2.07 -14.06
CA GLY A 120 -7.09 -1.59 -13.53
C GLY A 120 -7.90 -2.69 -12.83
N GLY A 121 -7.28 -3.80 -12.42
CA GLY A 121 -7.95 -4.96 -11.83
C GLY A 121 -8.65 -5.89 -12.82
N SER A 122 -8.52 -5.66 -14.14
CA SER A 122 -9.21 -6.45 -15.17
C SER A 122 -8.65 -7.87 -15.35
N LEU A 123 -7.32 -8.01 -15.25
CA LEU A 123 -6.61 -9.29 -15.35
C LEU A 123 -5.45 -9.37 -14.35
N PRO A 124 -5.09 -10.58 -13.88
CA PRO A 124 -3.99 -10.76 -12.96
C PRO A 124 -2.64 -10.50 -13.66
N LEU A 125 -1.96 -9.45 -13.24
CA LEU A 125 -0.58 -9.17 -13.64
C LEU A 125 0.15 -8.48 -12.48
N ALA A 126 1.41 -8.86 -12.28
CA ALA A 126 2.35 -8.13 -11.43
C ALA A 126 3.65 -7.94 -12.20
N ALA A 127 4.37 -6.88 -11.87
CA ALA A 127 5.70 -6.60 -12.38
C ALA A 127 6.62 -6.26 -11.21
N THR A 128 7.84 -6.80 -11.26
CA THR A 128 8.94 -6.43 -10.38
C THR A 128 9.97 -5.74 -11.26
N LEU A 129 10.13 -4.44 -11.06
CA LEU A 129 11.11 -3.60 -11.75
C LEU A 129 12.36 -3.53 -10.88
N CYS A 130 13.54 -3.43 -11.50
CA CYS A 130 14.79 -3.20 -10.77
C CYS A 130 15.67 -2.20 -11.51
N THR A 131 16.62 -1.61 -10.79
CA THR A 131 17.63 -0.75 -11.40
C THR A 131 18.52 -1.53 -12.37
N ALA A 132 19.14 -0.81 -13.31
CA ALA A 132 20.07 -1.40 -14.26
C ALA A 132 21.23 -2.13 -13.56
N GLU A 133 21.72 -1.59 -12.44
CA GLU A 133 22.80 -2.20 -11.66
C GLU A 133 22.45 -3.62 -11.17
N ILE A 134 21.22 -3.83 -10.68
CA ILE A 134 20.74 -5.16 -10.27
C ILE A 134 20.65 -6.10 -11.46
N PHE A 135 20.13 -5.62 -12.59
CA PHE A 135 20.05 -6.42 -13.82
C PHE A 135 21.45 -6.85 -14.31
N GLU A 136 22.39 -5.91 -14.43
CA GLU A 136 23.76 -6.16 -14.89
C GLU A 136 24.53 -7.09 -13.95
N ALA A 137 24.28 -7.04 -12.64
CA ALA A 137 24.89 -7.98 -11.68
C ALA A 137 24.49 -9.45 -11.94
N HIS A 138 23.34 -9.68 -12.59
CA HIS A 138 22.84 -11.01 -12.94
C HIS A 138 23.07 -11.37 -14.42
N LEU A 139 23.34 -10.38 -15.28
CA LEU A 139 23.57 -10.62 -16.69
C LEU A 139 24.90 -11.35 -16.90
N SER A 140 24.84 -12.56 -17.45
CA SER A 140 26.05 -13.34 -17.72
C SER A 140 25.87 -14.27 -18.90
N SER A 141 26.94 -14.45 -19.68
CA SER A 141 27.05 -15.53 -20.67
C SER A 141 27.38 -16.88 -20.03
N ASP A 142 27.82 -16.91 -18.76
CA ASP A 142 28.05 -18.14 -18.03
C ASP A 142 26.71 -18.72 -17.57
N ARG A 143 26.26 -19.77 -18.26
CA ARG A 143 24.99 -20.47 -17.95
C ARG A 143 24.89 -20.93 -16.50
N ARG A 144 26.00 -21.15 -15.79
CA ARG A 144 25.98 -21.54 -14.36
C ARG A 144 25.47 -20.43 -13.45
N LYS A 145 25.48 -19.17 -13.91
CA LYS A 145 24.95 -18.00 -13.20
C LYS A 145 23.49 -17.70 -13.53
N THR A 146 22.83 -18.54 -14.35
CA THR A 146 21.43 -18.36 -14.71
C THR A 146 20.56 -18.34 -13.45
N PHE A 147 19.72 -17.33 -13.30
CA PHE A 147 18.68 -17.31 -12.28
C PHE A 147 17.52 -18.22 -12.73
N PHE A 148 17.47 -19.44 -12.21
CA PHE A 148 16.45 -20.44 -12.54
C PHE A 148 15.11 -20.13 -11.86
N HIS A 149 14.47 -19.04 -12.27
CA HIS A 149 13.18 -18.59 -11.76
C HIS A 149 12.26 -18.19 -12.91
N SER A 150 11.09 -18.82 -12.97
CA SER A 150 10.02 -18.44 -13.89
C SER A 150 8.69 -18.98 -13.39
N SER A 151 7.59 -18.47 -13.94
CA SER A 151 6.27 -19.07 -13.78
C SER A 151 5.69 -19.36 -15.16
N SER A 152 4.81 -20.35 -15.28
CA SER A 152 4.17 -20.72 -16.56
C SER A 152 3.40 -19.56 -17.21
N TYR A 153 2.97 -18.57 -16.41
CA TYR A 153 2.23 -17.40 -16.85
C TYR A 153 3.04 -16.11 -16.84
N THR A 154 4.37 -16.18 -16.63
CA THR A 154 5.25 -15.00 -16.73
C THR A 154 5.07 -14.36 -18.09
N ALA A 155 4.81 -13.04 -18.10
CA ALA A 155 4.51 -12.26 -19.31
C ALA A 155 3.36 -12.83 -20.17
N ASN A 156 2.28 -13.29 -19.54
CA ASN A 156 1.07 -13.70 -20.25
C ASN A 156 0.57 -12.58 -21.17
N ALA A 157 0.53 -12.84 -22.49
CA ALA A 157 0.26 -11.83 -23.50
C ALA A 157 -1.09 -11.13 -23.34
N ILE A 158 -2.13 -11.83 -22.87
CA ILE A 158 -3.47 -11.25 -22.65
C ILE A 158 -3.43 -10.28 -21.45
N ALA A 159 -2.78 -10.69 -20.36
CA ALA A 159 -2.62 -9.82 -19.20
C ALA A 159 -1.76 -8.58 -19.51
N CYS A 160 -0.68 -8.75 -20.31
CA CYS A 160 0.13 -7.64 -20.80
C CYS A 160 -0.68 -6.70 -21.71
N ALA A 161 -1.53 -7.21 -22.59
CA ALA A 161 -2.40 -6.38 -23.43
C ALA A 161 -3.39 -5.55 -22.59
N ALA A 162 -3.96 -6.12 -21.53
CA ALA A 162 -4.80 -5.37 -20.59
C ALA A 162 -4.02 -4.27 -19.84
N ALA A 163 -2.78 -4.53 -19.46
CA ALA A 163 -1.92 -3.51 -18.86
C ALA A 163 -1.58 -2.38 -19.84
N VAL A 164 -1.29 -2.70 -21.11
CA VAL A 164 -1.07 -1.70 -22.16
C VAL A 164 -2.32 -0.85 -22.40
N ALA A 165 -3.50 -1.46 -22.45
CA ALA A 165 -4.76 -0.73 -22.58
C ALA A 165 -5.00 0.20 -21.37
N ASN A 166 -4.72 -0.26 -20.16
CA ASN A 166 -4.80 0.59 -18.97
C ASN A 166 -3.78 1.74 -19.00
N LEU A 167 -2.56 1.51 -19.50
CA LEU A 167 -1.57 2.57 -19.73
C LEU A 167 -2.06 3.62 -20.74
N GLN A 168 -2.75 3.21 -21.80
CA GLN A 168 -3.37 4.13 -22.76
C GLN A 168 -4.44 5.00 -22.09
N ILE A 169 -5.29 4.42 -21.22
CA ILE A 169 -6.24 5.20 -20.41
C ILE A 169 -5.52 6.27 -19.58
N TRP A 170 -4.38 5.93 -18.96
CA TRP A 170 -3.56 6.89 -18.22
C TRP A 170 -2.94 8.00 -19.07
N GLN A 171 -2.70 7.73 -20.35
CA GLN A 171 -2.10 8.70 -21.29
C GLN A 171 -3.16 9.60 -21.95
N ASP A 172 -4.31 9.02 -22.30
CA ASP A 172 -5.30 9.64 -23.18
C ASP A 172 -6.50 10.22 -22.43
N GLU A 173 -6.79 9.74 -21.21
CA GLU A 173 -7.91 10.22 -20.39
C GLU A 173 -7.43 11.10 -19.22
N PRO A 174 -8.29 11.99 -18.67
CA PRO A 174 -7.94 12.85 -17.53
C PRO A 174 -7.98 12.07 -16.20
N VAL A 175 -7.19 10.99 -16.08
CA VAL A 175 -7.12 10.17 -14.86
C VAL A 175 -6.66 11.00 -13.66
N GLU A 176 -5.66 11.85 -13.83
CA GLU A 176 -5.14 12.72 -12.75
C GLU A 176 -6.20 13.70 -12.24
N SER A 177 -7.02 14.26 -13.13
CA SER A 177 -8.14 15.13 -12.73
C SER A 177 -9.20 14.36 -11.95
N ARG A 178 -9.55 13.14 -12.38
CA ARG A 178 -10.48 12.26 -11.63
C ARG A 178 -9.96 11.92 -10.23
N ILE A 179 -8.66 11.65 -10.10
CA ILE A 179 -7.99 11.41 -8.82
C ILE A 179 -8.09 12.64 -7.91
N ALA A 180 -7.76 13.83 -8.44
CA ALA A 180 -7.81 15.08 -7.69
C ALA A 180 -9.24 15.40 -7.23
N GLU A 181 -10.24 15.20 -8.09
CA GLU A 181 -11.65 15.37 -7.74
C GLU A 181 -12.09 14.39 -6.64
N LEU A 182 -11.77 13.10 -6.78
CA LEU A 182 -12.09 12.09 -5.78
C LEU A 182 -11.42 12.39 -4.43
N ALA A 183 -10.16 12.83 -4.45
CA ALA A 183 -9.46 13.25 -3.24
C ALA A 183 -10.14 14.46 -2.58
N ALA A 184 -10.58 15.46 -3.36
CA ALA A 184 -11.31 16.61 -2.83
C ALA A 184 -12.66 16.20 -2.21
N GLN A 185 -13.38 15.25 -2.82
CA GLN A 185 -14.63 14.69 -2.28
C GLN A 185 -14.39 13.99 -0.93
N HIS A 186 -13.32 13.19 -0.82
CA HIS A 186 -12.92 12.61 0.46
C HIS A 186 -12.67 13.68 1.52
N THR A 187 -11.89 14.71 1.21
CA THR A 187 -11.58 15.80 2.14
C THR A 187 -12.85 16.51 2.60
N GLN A 188 -13.76 16.83 1.69
CA GLN A 188 -15.01 17.50 2.02
C GLN A 188 -15.87 16.66 2.97
N HIS A 189 -16.03 15.37 2.70
CA HIS A 189 -16.89 14.51 3.50
C HIS A 189 -16.27 14.10 4.84
N LEU A 190 -14.95 13.98 4.94
CA LEU A 190 -14.26 13.60 6.18
C LEU A 190 -14.39 14.64 7.29
N ARG A 191 -14.51 15.93 6.95
CA ARG A 191 -14.63 17.04 7.93
C ARG A 191 -15.69 16.81 9.00
N ARG A 192 -16.81 16.16 8.66
CA ARG A 192 -17.90 15.92 9.61
C ARG A 192 -17.53 14.93 10.72
N PHE A 193 -16.51 14.09 10.51
CA PHE A 193 -16.07 13.08 11.46
C PHE A 193 -14.87 13.54 12.31
N GLU A 194 -14.19 14.64 11.94
CA GLU A 194 -13.02 15.15 12.68
C GLU A 194 -13.37 15.56 14.12
N SER A 195 -14.59 16.02 14.35
CA SER A 195 -15.10 16.41 15.68
C SER A 195 -16.11 15.42 16.27
N ASP A 196 -16.31 14.27 15.64
CA ASP A 196 -17.28 13.27 16.11
C ASP A 196 -16.60 12.27 17.05
N ALA A 197 -17.04 12.24 18.31
CA ALA A 197 -16.47 11.37 19.34
C ALA A 197 -16.64 9.86 19.07
N ARG A 198 -17.47 9.45 18.10
CA ARG A 198 -17.58 8.06 17.64
C ARG A 198 -16.35 7.61 16.87
N PHE A 199 -15.59 8.54 16.28
CA PHE A 199 -14.48 8.26 15.40
C PHE A 199 -13.18 8.90 15.90
N VAL A 200 -12.06 8.25 15.59
CA VAL A 200 -10.71 8.77 15.81
C VAL A 200 -9.86 8.49 14.58
N ASN A 201 -8.68 9.10 14.52
CA ASN A 201 -7.69 8.83 13.46
C ASN A 201 -8.27 9.03 12.04
N VAL A 202 -9.06 10.09 11.85
CA VAL A 202 -9.59 10.49 10.54
C VAL A 202 -8.43 10.94 9.67
N ARG A 203 -8.21 10.25 8.54
CA ARG A 203 -7.02 10.43 7.72
C ARG A 203 -7.30 10.18 6.24
N GLN A 204 -6.51 10.84 5.40
CA GLN A 204 -6.58 10.71 3.94
C GLN A 204 -5.18 10.72 3.33
N CYS A 205 -4.97 9.88 2.30
CA CYS A 205 -3.79 9.90 1.43
C CYS A 205 -4.28 9.71 -0.01
N GLY A 206 -4.30 10.78 -0.79
CA GLY A 206 -4.87 10.80 -2.14
C GLY A 206 -6.33 10.33 -2.15
N THR A 207 -6.58 9.20 -2.81
CA THR A 207 -7.92 8.59 -2.98
C THR A 207 -8.20 7.48 -1.96
N ILE A 208 -7.39 7.41 -0.90
CA ILE A 208 -7.61 6.54 0.25
C ILE A 208 -8.09 7.42 1.39
N ALA A 209 -9.27 7.13 1.93
CA ALA A 209 -9.77 7.71 3.17
C ALA A 209 -9.94 6.60 4.21
N ALA A 210 -9.56 6.88 5.46
CA ALA A 210 -9.75 5.97 6.57
C ALA A 210 -10.10 6.71 7.86
N LEU A 211 -10.82 6.02 8.73
CA LEU A 211 -11.19 6.49 10.06
C LEU A 211 -11.45 5.27 10.95
N ASP A 212 -11.17 5.42 12.24
CA ASP A 212 -11.25 4.32 13.18
C ASP A 212 -12.47 4.53 14.07
N LEU A 213 -13.37 3.55 14.10
CA LEU A 213 -14.51 3.56 15.01
C LEU A 213 -14.00 3.32 16.45
N VAL A 214 -14.43 4.16 17.38
CA VAL A 214 -14.14 4.00 18.81
C VAL A 214 -14.92 2.79 19.33
N VAL A 215 -14.19 1.77 19.78
CA VAL A 215 -14.74 0.51 20.28
C VAL A 215 -14.02 0.09 21.56
N PRO A 216 -14.66 -0.70 22.45
CA PRO A 216 -14.02 -1.16 23.68
C PRO A 216 -12.77 -2.03 23.47
N SER A 217 -12.72 -2.78 22.37
CA SER A 217 -11.57 -3.60 21.97
C SER A 217 -11.37 -3.49 20.45
N GLY A 218 -10.26 -2.86 20.05
CA GLY A 218 -9.92 -2.59 18.66
C GLY A 218 -9.08 -3.68 17.99
N GLY A 219 -8.53 -3.36 16.83
CA GLY A 219 -7.65 -4.24 16.07
C GLY A 219 -8.40 -5.13 15.08
N TYR A 220 -7.65 -5.93 14.31
CA TYR A 220 -8.15 -6.61 13.11
C TYR A 220 -9.37 -7.53 13.35
N LEU A 221 -9.44 -8.16 14.53
CA LEU A 221 -10.51 -9.06 14.93
C LEU A 221 -11.65 -8.37 15.71
N ALA A 222 -11.70 -7.04 15.74
CA ALA A 222 -12.77 -6.33 16.42
C ALA A 222 -14.15 -6.73 15.87
N GLU A 223 -15.08 -7.08 16.76
CA GLU A 223 -16.46 -7.47 16.44
C GLU A 223 -17.25 -6.40 15.67
N ALA A 224 -16.79 -5.15 15.73
CA ALA A 224 -17.34 -4.07 14.93
C ALA A 224 -17.20 -4.32 13.42
N GLY A 225 -16.13 -5.00 12.97
CA GLY A 225 -15.86 -5.26 11.55
C GLY A 225 -16.98 -6.02 10.85
N PRO A 226 -17.37 -7.23 11.32
CA PRO A 226 -18.49 -7.98 10.77
C PRO A 226 -19.84 -7.24 10.84
N ARG A 227 -20.06 -6.42 11.88
CA ARG A 227 -21.29 -5.62 12.03
C ARG A 227 -21.35 -4.49 11.00
N MET A 228 -20.29 -3.70 10.87
CA MET A 228 -20.17 -2.65 9.85
C MET A 228 -20.29 -3.22 8.44
N ARG A 229 -19.63 -4.35 8.15
CA ARG A 229 -19.74 -5.02 6.84
C ARG A 229 -21.19 -5.42 6.50
N ARG A 230 -21.97 -5.83 7.50
CA ARG A 230 -23.39 -6.16 7.32
C ARG A 230 -24.20 -4.90 6.99
N LEU A 231 -24.00 -3.83 7.75
CA LEU A 231 -24.66 -2.54 7.54
C LEU A 231 -24.37 -2.00 6.13
N PHE A 232 -23.10 -1.95 5.72
CA PHE A 232 -22.74 -1.50 4.37
C PHE A 232 -23.40 -2.35 3.29
N ARG A 233 -23.44 -3.68 3.45
CA ARG A 233 -24.10 -4.57 2.50
C ARG A 233 -25.61 -4.34 2.42
N GLU A 234 -26.27 -4.09 3.55
CA GLU A 234 -27.71 -3.74 3.59
C GLU A 234 -28.01 -2.41 2.89
N ARG A 235 -27.00 -1.52 2.80
CA ARG A 235 -27.03 -0.28 2.01
C ARG A 235 -26.52 -0.44 0.57
N GLY A 236 -26.24 -1.66 0.12
CA GLY A 236 -25.74 -1.93 -1.24
C GLY A 236 -24.27 -1.58 -1.46
N LEU A 237 -23.50 -1.37 -0.39
CA LEU A 237 -22.09 -0.96 -0.43
C LEU A 237 -21.16 -2.12 -0.12
N LEU A 238 -20.09 -2.26 -0.92
CA LEU A 238 -19.03 -3.25 -0.71
C LEU A 238 -17.82 -2.64 0.01
N VAL A 239 -18.03 -2.19 1.25
CA VAL A 239 -16.94 -1.70 2.12
C VAL A 239 -16.36 -2.87 2.91
N ARG A 240 -15.03 -2.91 3.03
CA ARG A 240 -14.30 -3.93 3.80
C ARG A 240 -13.65 -3.30 5.03
N PRO A 241 -14.31 -3.26 6.19
CA PRO A 241 -13.66 -2.86 7.43
C PRO A 241 -12.46 -3.76 7.77
N LEU A 242 -11.40 -3.19 8.36
CA LEU A 242 -10.27 -3.91 8.94
C LEU A 242 -10.40 -3.84 10.46
N GLY A 243 -11.19 -4.75 11.02
CA GLY A 243 -11.59 -4.65 12.43
C GLY A 243 -12.45 -3.41 12.67
N ASN A 244 -11.97 -2.48 13.48
CA ASN A 244 -12.63 -1.19 13.74
C ASN A 244 -12.22 -0.07 12.76
N VAL A 245 -11.29 -0.32 11.83
CA VAL A 245 -10.91 0.65 10.80
C VAL A 245 -11.88 0.59 9.63
N ILE A 246 -12.52 1.70 9.33
CA ILE A 246 -13.31 1.92 8.12
C ILE A 246 -12.40 2.58 7.09
N TYR A 247 -12.41 2.11 5.85
CA TYR A 247 -11.72 2.80 4.77
C TYR A 247 -12.55 2.80 3.48
N LEU A 248 -12.40 3.87 2.72
CA LEU A 248 -12.94 4.02 1.38
C LEU A 248 -11.77 4.16 0.40
N MET A 249 -11.82 3.37 -0.66
CA MET A 249 -10.82 3.36 -1.72
C MET A 249 -11.51 3.00 -3.05
N PRO A 250 -12.42 3.85 -3.55
CA PRO A 250 -13.28 3.50 -4.65
C PRO A 250 -12.56 3.66 -6.02
N PRO A 251 -13.12 3.14 -7.12
CA PRO A 251 -12.60 3.36 -8.47
C PRO A 251 -12.54 4.84 -8.84
N TYR A 252 -11.63 5.24 -9.74
CA TYR A 252 -11.49 6.65 -10.15
C TYR A 252 -12.68 7.19 -10.95
N CYS A 253 -13.55 6.32 -11.46
CA CYS A 253 -14.79 6.70 -12.13
C CYS A 253 -15.98 6.86 -11.17
N THR A 254 -15.75 6.82 -9.86
CA THR A 254 -16.81 7.01 -8.84
C THR A 254 -17.30 8.45 -8.89
N ASN A 255 -18.62 8.62 -8.96
CA ASN A 255 -19.25 9.94 -8.99
C ASN A 255 -19.50 10.49 -7.56
N ALA A 256 -19.94 11.75 -7.49
CA ALA A 256 -20.23 12.44 -6.24
C ALA A 256 -21.40 11.83 -5.43
N GLU A 257 -22.39 11.23 -6.09
CA GLU A 257 -23.53 10.62 -5.43
C GLU A 257 -23.14 9.32 -4.72
N ASP A 258 -22.35 8.47 -5.39
CA ASP A 258 -21.86 7.19 -4.86
C ASP A 258 -20.94 7.40 -3.64
N ILE A 259 -20.03 8.38 -3.71
CA ILE A 259 -19.15 8.71 -2.58
C ILE A 259 -19.95 9.31 -1.41
N ALA A 260 -20.92 10.18 -1.68
CA ALA A 260 -21.79 10.73 -0.65
C ALA A 260 -22.61 9.62 0.03
N ALA A 261 -23.14 8.67 -0.74
CA ALA A 261 -23.85 7.51 -0.19
C ALA A 261 -22.96 6.65 0.72
N ALA A 262 -21.71 6.42 0.33
CA ALA A 262 -20.75 5.70 1.17
C ALA A 262 -20.49 6.42 2.50
N TYR A 263 -20.30 7.74 2.48
CA TYR A 263 -20.09 8.52 3.71
C TYR A 263 -21.33 8.65 4.57
N ASN A 264 -22.52 8.75 3.98
CA ASN A 264 -23.76 8.75 4.75
C ASN A 264 -23.97 7.40 5.46
N ALA A 265 -23.63 6.28 4.81
CA ALA A 265 -23.67 4.96 5.46
C ALA A 265 -22.62 4.80 6.58
N ILE A 266 -21.53 5.55 6.56
CA ILE A 266 -20.56 5.60 7.68
C ILE A 266 -21.12 6.35 8.89
N ASP A 267 -21.97 7.35 8.64
CA ASP A 267 -22.55 8.22 9.68
C ASP A 267 -23.71 7.57 10.45
N GLU A 268 -24.35 6.55 9.87
CA GLU A 268 -25.43 5.74 10.49
C GLU A 268 -24.92 4.80 11.59
#